data_AF-A0A2V6HCF8-F1
#
_entry.id   AF-A0A2V6HCF8-F1
#
_cell.length_a   1.000
_cell.length_b   1.000
_cell.length_c   1.000
_cell.angle_alpha   90.00
_cell.angle_beta   90.00
_cell.angle_gamma   90.00
#
_symmetry.space_group_name_H-M   'P 1'
#
loop_
_entity.id
_entity.type
_entity.pdbx_description
1 polymer ?
#
loop_
_entity_poly.entity_id
_entity_poly.type
_entity_poly.pdbx_seq_one_letter_code
_entity_poly.pdbx_strand_id
1 'polypeptide(L)'
;MIGTLDPKIPPGPLDQKWRNHQDHSRLVNPNNRRKLEIIVVGSGLAGGSAAATLGELGYRVKCFCFQDSPRRAHSIAAQGGINAAKNYQNDGDSVYRLFYDTIKGGDFRSREANVYRLAEIANNIIDQCVAQGVPFAREYSGYLANRSFGGAQVSRTFYARGQTGQQLLLGCYQALCRQVASGTVGMFPYTEMLDLVIVNGQAKGIVTRNLRSGKMERHAADAVVLASGGYGNVFYLSTNARGSNVTATYRAYKRGALFANPSFTQIHPTCIPVSGDYQSKLTLMSESLRNDGRVWVPKRKEDRFKPPSEIPEGERDYYLERKYPSYGNLAPRDISS
;
A
#
# COMPACT_ATOMS: atom_id res chain seq x y z
N MET A 1 23.43 -20.44 -5.25
CA MET A 1 22.91 -19.10 -4.91
C MET A 1 21.65 -18.84 -5.71
N ILE A 2 20.74 -18.11 -5.09
CA ILE A 2 19.45 -17.62 -5.58
C ILE A 2 19.61 -17.06 -7.00
N GLY A 3 18.70 -17.41 -7.91
CA GLY A 3 18.83 -17.15 -9.33
C GLY A 3 19.17 -15.71 -9.67
N THR A 4 19.96 -15.53 -10.73
CA THR A 4 20.23 -14.23 -11.35
C THR A 4 18.90 -13.48 -11.53
N LEU A 5 18.82 -12.25 -11.01
CA LEU A 5 17.63 -11.43 -11.18
C LEU A 5 17.47 -11.11 -12.67
N ASP A 6 16.48 -11.74 -13.31
CA ASP A 6 15.92 -11.26 -14.56
C ASP A 6 14.70 -10.39 -14.23
N PRO A 7 14.82 -9.05 -14.29
CA PRO A 7 13.75 -8.15 -13.91
C PRO A 7 12.64 -8.08 -14.96
N LYS A 8 12.82 -8.68 -16.15
CA LYS A 8 11.87 -8.66 -17.27
C LYS A 8 11.35 -7.26 -17.61
N ILE A 9 12.23 -6.26 -17.57
CA ILE A 9 11.90 -4.88 -17.89
C ILE A 9 11.62 -4.78 -19.39
N PRO A 10 10.48 -4.19 -19.82
CA PRO A 10 10.19 -4.02 -21.24
C PRO A 10 11.27 -3.21 -21.97
N PRO A 11 11.54 -3.50 -23.26
CA PRO A 11 12.50 -2.75 -24.05
C PRO A 11 11.97 -1.35 -24.44
N GLY A 12 12.87 -0.51 -24.95
CA GLY A 12 12.56 0.84 -25.44
C GLY A 12 12.72 1.96 -24.42
N PRO A 13 12.44 3.22 -24.84
CA PRO A 13 12.51 4.41 -23.99
C PRO A 13 11.62 4.31 -22.75
N LEU A 14 12.05 4.93 -21.64
CA LEU A 14 11.42 4.80 -20.33
C LEU A 14 9.91 5.07 -20.36
N ASP A 15 9.52 6.15 -21.02
CA ASP A 15 8.15 6.64 -21.17
C ASP A 15 7.27 5.75 -22.06
N GLN A 16 7.88 4.86 -22.84
CA GLN A 16 7.18 3.95 -23.76
C GLN A 16 7.20 2.50 -23.29
N LYS A 17 8.00 2.16 -22.26
CA LYS A 17 8.16 0.77 -21.79
C LYS A 17 6.83 0.09 -21.45
N TRP A 18 5.94 0.78 -20.76
CA TRP A 18 4.66 0.20 -20.36
C TRP A 18 3.73 -0.02 -21.56
N ARG A 19 3.60 0.99 -22.44
CA ARG A 19 2.85 0.87 -23.69
C ARG A 19 3.38 -0.26 -24.57
N ASN A 20 4.70 -0.33 -24.76
CA ASN A 20 5.35 -1.41 -25.51
C ASN A 20 5.02 -2.78 -24.92
N HIS A 21 4.98 -2.90 -23.59
CA HIS A 21 4.59 -4.14 -22.94
C HIS A 21 3.13 -4.51 -23.23
N GLN A 22 2.21 -3.55 -23.19
CA GLN A 22 0.79 -3.80 -23.50
C GLN A 22 0.62 -4.26 -24.95
N ASP A 23 1.26 -3.58 -25.90
CA ASP A 23 1.13 -3.86 -27.34
C ASP A 23 1.66 -5.25 -27.74
N HIS A 24 2.66 -5.76 -27.02
CA HIS A 24 3.32 -7.05 -27.34
C HIS A 24 3.00 -8.17 -26.34
N SER A 25 2.10 -7.93 -25.39
CA SER A 25 1.70 -8.94 -24.40
C SER A 25 0.89 -10.06 -25.04
N ARG A 26 1.25 -11.31 -24.73
CA ARG A 26 0.49 -12.48 -25.17
C ARG A 26 -0.86 -12.52 -24.45
N LEU A 27 -1.94 -12.47 -25.22
CA LEU A 27 -3.29 -12.51 -24.68
C LEU A 27 -3.74 -13.96 -24.46
N VAL A 28 -4.46 -14.19 -23.36
CA VAL A 28 -5.13 -15.46 -23.09
C VAL A 28 -6.59 -15.34 -23.54
N ASN A 29 -7.01 -16.24 -24.43
CA ASN A 29 -8.41 -16.33 -24.88
C ASN A 29 -9.35 -16.51 -23.66
N PRO A 30 -10.49 -15.79 -23.58
CA PRO A 30 -11.44 -15.90 -22.48
C PRO A 30 -11.84 -17.34 -22.09
N ASN A 31 -12.01 -18.24 -23.05
CA ASN A 31 -12.36 -19.64 -22.79
C ASN A 31 -11.23 -20.42 -22.10
N ASN A 32 -9.98 -20.03 -22.35
CA ASN A 32 -8.81 -20.65 -21.71
C ASN A 32 -8.56 -20.09 -20.31
N ARG A 33 -8.98 -18.86 -20.01
CA ARG A 33 -8.82 -18.26 -18.67
C ARG A 33 -9.51 -19.08 -17.59
N ARG A 34 -10.70 -19.63 -17.90
CA ARG A 34 -11.49 -20.48 -16.99
C ARG A 34 -10.81 -21.80 -16.62
N LYS A 35 -9.80 -22.22 -17.38
CA LYS A 35 -9.02 -23.44 -17.14
C LYS A 35 -7.81 -23.19 -16.24
N LEU A 36 -7.46 -21.92 -16.02
CA LEU A 36 -6.29 -21.52 -15.27
C LEU A 36 -6.70 -21.13 -13.84
N GLU A 37 -5.96 -21.62 -12.88
CA GLU A 37 -6.17 -21.36 -11.46
C GLU A 37 -5.07 -20.44 -10.90
N ILE A 38 -5.47 -19.40 -10.18
CA ILE A 38 -4.58 -18.41 -9.59
C ILE A 38 -4.82 -18.34 -8.09
N ILE A 39 -3.76 -18.45 -7.31
CA ILE A 39 -3.80 -18.23 -5.87
C ILE A 39 -3.38 -16.79 -5.57
N VAL A 40 -4.14 -16.13 -4.70
CA VAL A 40 -3.80 -14.81 -4.15
C VAL A 40 -3.72 -14.93 -2.63
N VAL A 41 -2.55 -14.64 -2.06
CA VAL A 41 -2.32 -14.66 -0.61
C VAL A 41 -2.31 -13.23 -0.07
N GLY A 42 -3.35 -12.88 0.68
CA GLY A 42 -3.61 -11.53 1.17
C GLY A 42 -4.78 -10.88 0.45
N SER A 43 -5.61 -10.17 1.21
CA SER A 43 -6.87 -9.57 0.71
C SER A 43 -7.01 -8.08 1.04
N GLY A 44 -5.88 -7.40 1.30
CA GLY A 44 -5.82 -5.93 1.31
C GLY A 44 -5.96 -5.34 -0.10
N LEU A 45 -5.73 -4.04 -0.27
CA LEU A 45 -5.93 -3.36 -1.58
C LEU A 45 -5.24 -4.10 -2.74
N ALA A 46 -3.96 -4.46 -2.58
CA ALA A 46 -3.23 -5.16 -3.64
C ALA A 46 -3.84 -6.53 -3.99
N GLY A 47 -4.05 -7.39 -2.99
CA GLY A 47 -4.52 -8.76 -3.21
C GLY A 47 -6.01 -8.84 -3.55
N GLY A 48 -6.84 -8.06 -2.86
CA GLY A 48 -8.27 -7.95 -3.14
C GLY A 48 -8.56 -7.39 -4.52
N SER A 49 -7.87 -6.33 -4.95
CA SER A 49 -8.01 -5.78 -6.30
C SER A 49 -7.50 -6.75 -7.36
N ALA A 50 -6.36 -7.43 -7.12
CA ALA A 50 -5.87 -8.46 -8.03
C ALA A 50 -6.87 -9.62 -8.18
N ALA A 51 -7.40 -10.13 -7.07
CA ALA A 51 -8.38 -11.22 -7.07
C ALA A 51 -9.68 -10.81 -7.79
N ALA A 52 -10.18 -9.59 -7.53
CA ALA A 52 -11.37 -9.07 -8.20
C ALA A 52 -11.15 -8.91 -9.72
N THR A 53 -10.05 -8.27 -10.14
CA THR A 53 -9.76 -8.07 -11.56
C THR A 53 -9.50 -9.39 -12.29
N LEU A 54 -8.76 -10.34 -11.69
CA LEU A 54 -8.53 -11.65 -12.30
C LEU A 54 -9.83 -12.48 -12.37
N GLY A 55 -10.67 -12.43 -11.34
CA GLY A 55 -11.99 -13.06 -11.36
C GLY A 55 -12.88 -12.50 -12.47
N GLU A 56 -12.89 -11.17 -12.61
CA GLU A 56 -13.66 -10.46 -13.65
C GLU A 56 -13.17 -10.80 -15.06
N LEU A 57 -11.87 -11.03 -15.24
CA LEU A 57 -11.30 -11.51 -16.50
C LEU A 57 -11.68 -12.97 -16.82
N GLY A 58 -12.25 -13.72 -15.87
CA GLY A 58 -12.71 -15.09 -16.03
C GLY A 58 -11.76 -16.19 -15.54
N TYR A 59 -10.70 -15.84 -14.79
CA TYR A 59 -9.83 -16.83 -14.16
C TYR A 59 -10.47 -17.46 -12.93
N ARG A 60 -10.05 -18.69 -12.56
CA ARG A 60 -10.42 -19.30 -11.28
C ARG A 60 -9.47 -18.81 -10.20
N VAL A 61 -9.96 -18.04 -9.24
CA VAL A 61 -9.10 -17.43 -8.22
C VAL A 61 -9.39 -18.02 -6.84
N LYS A 62 -8.35 -18.39 -6.10
CA LYS A 62 -8.43 -18.75 -4.68
C LYS A 62 -7.73 -17.67 -3.85
N CYS A 63 -8.50 -16.91 -3.07
CA CYS A 63 -7.98 -15.78 -2.29
C CYS A 63 -7.98 -16.10 -0.79
N PHE A 64 -6.80 -16.03 -0.16
CA PHE A 64 -6.57 -16.43 1.22
C PHE A 64 -6.27 -15.23 2.11
N CYS A 65 -6.78 -15.22 3.35
CA CYS A 65 -6.43 -14.19 4.33
C CYS A 65 -6.49 -14.66 5.78
N PHE A 66 -5.74 -13.98 6.65
CA PHE A 66 -5.78 -14.20 8.11
C PHE A 66 -7.10 -13.74 8.74
N GLN A 67 -7.66 -12.68 8.19
CA GLN A 67 -8.82 -12.00 8.74
C GLN A 67 -10.10 -12.83 8.53
N ASP A 68 -11.11 -12.54 9.34
CA ASP A 68 -12.48 -13.03 9.16
C ASP A 68 -13.14 -12.49 7.89
N SER A 69 -12.72 -11.28 7.49
CA SER A 69 -13.23 -10.60 6.31
C SER A 69 -12.12 -9.76 5.66
N PRO A 70 -12.03 -9.73 4.31
CA PRO A 70 -11.07 -8.90 3.58
C PRO A 70 -11.08 -7.42 3.99
N ARG A 71 -12.23 -6.89 4.41
CA ARG A 71 -12.39 -5.50 4.87
C ARG A 71 -11.54 -5.13 6.09
N ARG A 72 -10.93 -6.10 6.77
CA ARG A 72 -10.08 -5.88 7.96
C ARG A 72 -8.58 -5.90 7.66
N ALA A 73 -8.19 -6.00 6.40
CA ALA A 73 -6.80 -5.86 5.99
C ALA A 73 -6.25 -4.48 6.38
N HIS A 74 -4.95 -4.38 6.67
CA HIS A 74 -4.35 -3.14 7.21
C HIS A 74 -4.53 -1.91 6.30
N SER A 75 -4.78 -2.11 5.01
CA SER A 75 -5.14 -1.04 4.06
C SER A 75 -6.27 -0.13 4.56
N ILE A 76 -7.20 -0.63 5.40
CA ILE A 76 -8.29 0.17 6.00
C ILE A 76 -7.78 1.36 6.82
N ALA A 77 -6.56 1.27 7.35
CA ALA A 77 -6.02 2.23 8.30
C ALA A 77 -5.39 3.47 7.64
N ALA A 78 -5.25 3.51 6.31
CA ALA A 78 -4.69 4.67 5.63
C ALA A 78 -5.66 5.86 5.71
N GLN A 79 -5.16 7.02 6.13
CA GLN A 79 -5.96 8.25 6.30
C GLN A 79 -5.61 9.31 5.25
N GLY A 80 -4.32 9.42 4.92
CA GLY A 80 -3.73 10.51 4.14
C GLY A 80 -4.23 10.65 2.70
N GLY A 81 -4.39 9.55 1.96
CA GLY A 81 -4.86 9.62 0.58
C GLY A 81 -4.08 8.73 -0.37
N ILE A 82 -4.32 8.92 -1.66
CA ILE A 82 -3.65 8.25 -2.76
C ILE A 82 -3.16 9.30 -3.77
N ASN A 83 -1.90 9.18 -4.20
CA ASN A 83 -1.29 10.10 -5.15
C ASN A 83 -1.56 9.65 -6.58
N ALA A 84 -1.96 10.59 -7.44
CA ALA A 84 -2.05 10.37 -8.89
C ALA A 84 -1.80 11.67 -9.65
N ALA A 85 -1.16 11.56 -10.82
CA ALA A 85 -0.77 12.70 -11.65
C ALA A 85 -1.95 13.24 -12.48
N LYS A 86 -3.08 13.52 -11.82
CA LYS A 86 -4.32 13.97 -12.45
C LYS A 86 -4.60 15.42 -12.06
N ASN A 87 -4.19 16.32 -12.93
CA ASN A 87 -4.15 17.76 -12.72
C ASN A 87 -5.50 18.42 -13.02
N TYR A 88 -6.42 18.45 -12.04
CA TYR A 88 -7.70 19.16 -12.17
C TYR A 88 -7.57 20.67 -11.91
N GLN A 89 -6.67 21.05 -11.00
CA GLN A 89 -6.49 22.42 -10.51
C GLN A 89 -5.56 23.26 -11.40
N ASN A 90 -5.01 22.66 -12.45
CA ASN A 90 -4.03 23.25 -13.36
C ASN A 90 -2.74 23.78 -12.67
N ASP A 91 -2.24 23.06 -11.67
CA ASP A 91 -0.99 23.38 -10.93
C ASP A 91 0.29 22.88 -11.65
N GLY A 92 0.10 22.34 -12.85
CA GLY A 92 1.13 21.80 -13.72
C GLY A 92 1.52 20.35 -13.41
N ASP A 93 0.81 19.65 -12.53
CA ASP A 93 1.12 18.23 -12.27
C ASP A 93 1.12 17.38 -13.54
N SER A 94 2.01 16.40 -13.58
CA SER A 94 2.22 15.53 -14.74
C SER A 94 2.81 14.18 -14.34
N VAL A 95 2.69 13.21 -15.24
CA VAL A 95 3.28 11.86 -15.06
C VAL A 95 4.77 11.95 -14.75
N TYR A 96 5.50 12.81 -15.47
CA TYR A 96 6.92 13.01 -15.25
C TYR A 96 7.22 13.57 -13.85
N ARG A 97 6.45 14.54 -13.35
CA ARG A 97 6.66 15.09 -12.00
C ARG A 97 6.40 14.05 -10.92
N LEU A 98 5.31 13.28 -11.01
CA LEU A 98 5.06 12.18 -10.07
C LEU A 98 6.16 11.11 -10.12
N PHE A 99 6.63 10.75 -11.33
CA PHE A 99 7.77 9.87 -11.51
C PHE A 99 9.03 10.43 -10.83
N TYR A 100 9.40 11.67 -11.12
CA TYR A 100 10.61 12.30 -10.62
C TYR A 100 10.60 12.42 -9.10
N ASP A 101 9.48 12.86 -8.51
CA ASP A 101 9.33 12.96 -7.06
C ASP A 101 9.43 11.59 -6.39
N THR A 102 8.92 10.53 -7.03
CA THR A 102 8.99 9.16 -6.49
C THR A 102 10.41 8.58 -6.59
N ILE A 103 11.15 8.89 -7.67
CA ILE A 103 12.55 8.48 -7.81
C ILE A 103 13.45 9.20 -6.81
N LYS A 104 13.32 10.53 -6.72
CA LYS A 104 14.04 11.35 -5.75
C LYS A 104 13.70 10.94 -4.31
N GLY A 105 12.42 10.72 -4.01
CA GLY A 105 11.97 10.28 -2.68
C GLY A 105 12.41 8.85 -2.33
N GLY A 106 12.66 8.01 -3.33
CA GLY A 106 13.29 6.69 -3.17
C GLY A 106 14.82 6.75 -3.11
N ASP A 107 15.40 7.94 -2.97
CA ASP A 107 16.85 8.22 -2.98
C ASP A 107 17.56 7.49 -4.15
N PHE A 108 16.95 7.59 -5.34
CA PHE A 108 17.42 7.00 -6.60
C PHE A 108 17.66 5.47 -6.57
N ARG A 109 17.11 4.74 -5.58
CA ARG A 109 17.22 3.28 -5.46
C ARG A 109 16.00 2.52 -6.00
N SER A 110 14.95 3.24 -6.37
CA SER A 110 13.75 2.67 -6.98
C SER A 110 14.02 2.30 -8.45
N ARG A 111 13.40 1.23 -8.94
CA ARG A 111 13.53 0.83 -10.36
C ARG A 111 12.77 1.80 -11.26
N GLU A 112 13.45 2.54 -12.13
CA GLU A 112 12.84 3.64 -12.88
C GLU A 112 11.65 3.19 -13.73
N ALA A 113 11.79 2.06 -14.44
CA ALA A 113 10.74 1.53 -15.29
C ALA A 113 9.44 1.22 -14.52
N ASN A 114 9.55 0.71 -13.29
CA ASN A 114 8.37 0.41 -12.47
C ASN A 114 7.73 1.68 -11.89
N VAL A 115 8.56 2.66 -11.52
CA VAL A 115 8.08 3.95 -10.99
C VAL A 115 7.40 4.76 -12.09
N TYR A 116 7.94 4.77 -13.31
CA TYR A 116 7.33 5.46 -14.43
C TYR A 116 5.96 4.84 -14.77
N ARG A 117 5.91 3.50 -14.83
CA ARG A 117 4.64 2.76 -14.99
C ARG A 117 3.64 3.10 -13.88
N LEU A 118 4.09 3.18 -12.62
CA LEU A 118 3.23 3.57 -11.50
C LEU A 118 2.64 4.96 -11.74
N ALA A 119 3.46 5.94 -12.12
CA ALA A 119 3.02 7.30 -12.36
C ALA A 119 2.00 7.39 -13.51
N GLU A 120 2.22 6.64 -14.58
CA GLU A 120 1.32 6.57 -15.74
C GLU A 120 -0.02 5.91 -15.39
N ILE A 121 0.00 4.79 -14.65
CA ILE A 121 -1.20 4.02 -14.30
C ILE A 121 -2.02 4.69 -13.19
N ALA A 122 -1.40 5.52 -12.33
CA ALA A 122 -2.07 6.11 -11.18
C ALA A 122 -3.37 6.85 -11.53
N ASN A 123 -3.42 7.52 -12.68
CA ASN A 123 -4.63 8.24 -13.14
C ASN A 123 -5.79 7.28 -13.40
N ASN A 124 -5.53 6.15 -14.07
CA ASN A 124 -6.53 5.12 -14.34
C ASN A 124 -7.02 4.45 -13.04
N ILE A 125 -6.16 4.36 -12.02
CA ILE A 125 -6.55 3.84 -10.69
C ILE A 125 -7.54 4.78 -10.01
N ILE A 126 -7.35 6.11 -10.09
CA ILE A 126 -8.35 7.06 -9.57
C ILE A 126 -9.69 6.87 -10.28
N ASP A 127 -9.68 6.73 -11.60
CA ASP A 127 -10.91 6.52 -12.37
C ASP A 127 -11.59 5.20 -12.03
N GLN A 128 -10.83 4.13 -11.84
CA GLN A 128 -11.36 2.85 -11.35
C GLN A 128 -11.98 2.99 -9.96
N CYS A 129 -11.33 3.70 -9.04
CA CYS A 129 -11.86 3.92 -7.70
C CYS A 129 -13.17 4.74 -7.74
N VAL A 130 -13.24 5.78 -8.56
CA VAL A 130 -14.48 6.55 -8.77
C VAL A 130 -15.59 5.66 -9.33
N ALA A 131 -15.29 4.83 -10.35
CA ALA A 131 -16.25 3.90 -10.94
C ALA A 131 -16.72 2.82 -9.94
N GLN A 132 -15.89 2.46 -8.97
CA GLN A 132 -16.25 1.57 -7.86
C GLN A 132 -17.05 2.28 -6.75
N GLY A 133 -17.33 3.58 -6.89
CA GLY A 133 -18.11 4.35 -5.92
C GLY A 133 -17.30 4.83 -4.73
N VAL A 134 -15.96 4.88 -4.81
CA VAL A 134 -15.13 5.46 -3.75
C VAL A 134 -15.46 6.97 -3.62
N PRO A 135 -15.95 7.43 -2.46
CA PRO A 135 -16.39 8.81 -2.27
C PRO A 135 -15.20 9.75 -2.01
N PHE A 136 -14.39 9.98 -3.04
CA PHE A 136 -13.37 11.03 -2.98
C PHE A 136 -14.01 12.39 -2.75
N ALA A 137 -13.28 13.26 -2.04
CA ALA A 137 -13.64 14.65 -1.85
C ALA A 137 -13.84 15.33 -3.21
N ARG A 138 -14.82 16.23 -3.28
CA ARG A 138 -15.15 16.99 -4.48
C ARG A 138 -15.21 18.47 -4.18
N GLU A 139 -14.86 19.26 -5.18
CA GLU A 139 -15.09 20.70 -5.20
C GLU A 139 -16.56 20.99 -5.56
N TYR A 140 -16.99 22.25 -5.41
CA TYR A 140 -18.36 22.67 -5.74
C TYR A 140 -18.72 22.39 -7.21
N SER A 141 -17.73 22.47 -8.12
CA SER A 141 -17.85 22.14 -9.55
C SER A 141 -18.11 20.65 -9.83
N GLY A 142 -17.97 19.79 -8.81
CA GLY A 142 -18.09 18.34 -8.95
C GLY A 142 -16.78 17.64 -9.34
N TYR A 143 -15.70 18.36 -9.65
CA TYR A 143 -14.38 17.76 -9.84
C TYR A 143 -13.84 17.17 -8.54
N LEU A 144 -12.91 16.22 -8.67
CA LEU A 144 -12.24 15.64 -7.51
C LEU A 144 -11.32 16.68 -6.88
N ALA A 145 -11.38 16.79 -5.56
CA ALA A 145 -10.54 17.68 -4.78
C ALA A 145 -9.23 16.97 -4.40
N ASN A 146 -8.15 17.74 -4.46
CA ASN A 146 -6.81 17.30 -4.10
C ASN A 146 -6.32 18.08 -2.87
N ARG A 147 -5.32 17.54 -2.17
CA ARG A 147 -4.64 18.25 -1.08
C ARG A 147 -3.12 18.13 -1.17
N SER A 148 -2.43 19.05 -0.53
CA SER A 148 -0.99 18.93 -0.27
C SER A 148 -0.75 17.80 0.73
N PHE A 149 0.21 16.92 0.42
CA PHE A 149 0.60 15.79 1.28
C PHE A 149 1.96 15.25 0.85
N GLY A 150 2.76 14.75 1.81
CA GLY A 150 4.02 14.08 1.53
C GLY A 150 5.13 14.97 0.98
N GLY A 151 5.04 16.29 1.16
CA GLY A 151 6.09 17.24 0.76
C GLY A 151 6.21 17.49 -0.75
N ALA A 152 5.20 17.14 -1.55
CA ALA A 152 5.16 17.45 -2.98
C ALA A 152 4.88 18.94 -3.22
N GLN A 153 5.43 19.50 -4.30
CA GLN A 153 5.20 20.91 -4.70
C GLN A 153 3.81 21.15 -5.32
N VAL A 154 3.13 20.07 -5.73
CA VAL A 154 1.81 20.10 -6.38
C VAL A 154 0.79 19.32 -5.56
N SER A 155 -0.49 19.65 -5.72
CA SER A 155 -1.58 19.02 -4.98
C SER A 155 -2.11 17.81 -5.75
N ARG A 156 -1.56 16.62 -5.47
CA ARG A 156 -1.88 15.39 -6.21
C ARG A 156 -2.47 14.25 -5.38
N THR A 157 -2.81 14.54 -4.12
CA THR A 157 -3.31 13.54 -3.18
C THR A 157 -4.84 13.57 -3.13
N PHE A 158 -5.46 12.54 -3.69
CA PHE A 158 -6.90 12.29 -3.62
C PHE A 158 -7.24 11.68 -2.26
N TYR A 159 -8.32 12.15 -1.65
CA TYR A 159 -8.68 11.78 -0.28
C TYR A 159 -10.18 11.66 -0.06
N ALA A 160 -10.58 10.88 0.94
CA ALA A 160 -11.94 10.82 1.46
C ALA A 160 -11.91 11.19 2.95
N ARG A 161 -11.84 12.51 3.22
CA ARG A 161 -11.59 13.07 4.56
C ARG A 161 -10.39 12.37 5.24
N GLY A 162 -10.56 11.85 6.45
CA GLY A 162 -9.55 11.07 7.18
C GLY A 162 -9.68 9.54 7.02
N GLN A 163 -10.45 9.06 6.04
CA GLN A 163 -10.84 7.65 5.90
C GLN A 163 -10.52 7.07 4.52
N THR A 164 -9.56 7.64 3.79
CA THR A 164 -9.29 7.25 2.40
C THR A 164 -9.04 5.75 2.23
N GLY A 165 -8.19 5.16 3.07
CA GLY A 165 -7.90 3.72 3.04
C GLY A 165 -9.11 2.84 3.31
N GLN A 166 -9.99 3.28 4.20
CA GLN A 166 -11.26 2.60 4.45
C GLN A 166 -12.15 2.61 3.22
N GLN A 167 -12.33 3.77 2.60
CA GLN A 167 -13.17 3.90 1.42
C GLN A 167 -12.61 3.12 0.22
N LEU A 168 -11.29 3.19 0.00
CA LEU A 168 -10.62 2.41 -1.04
C LEU A 168 -10.79 0.90 -0.81
N LEU A 169 -10.59 0.43 0.43
CA LEU A 169 -10.72 -0.99 0.75
C LEU A 169 -12.17 -1.47 0.62
N LEU A 170 -13.15 -0.64 0.95
CA LEU A 170 -14.57 -0.98 0.76
C LEU A 170 -14.92 -1.08 -0.72
N GLY A 171 -14.46 -0.17 -1.59
CA GLY A 171 -14.64 -0.27 -3.04
C GLY A 171 -13.99 -1.55 -3.61
N CYS A 172 -12.76 -1.84 -3.20
CA CYS A 172 -12.08 -3.10 -3.52
C CYS A 172 -12.86 -4.33 -3.03
N TYR A 173 -13.38 -4.29 -1.80
CA TYR A 173 -14.13 -5.38 -1.21
C TYR A 173 -15.46 -5.63 -1.94
N GLN A 174 -16.16 -4.58 -2.34
CA GLN A 174 -17.39 -4.70 -3.14
C GLN A 174 -17.11 -5.37 -4.49
N ALA A 175 -16.05 -4.94 -5.19
CA ALA A 175 -15.64 -5.58 -6.44
C ALA A 175 -15.28 -7.06 -6.24
N LEU A 176 -14.57 -7.39 -5.15
CA LEU A 176 -14.23 -8.76 -4.80
C LEU A 176 -15.48 -9.60 -4.50
N CYS A 177 -16.41 -9.09 -3.69
CA CYS A 177 -17.66 -9.78 -3.36
C CYS A 177 -18.53 -10.05 -4.60
N ARG A 178 -18.56 -9.13 -5.56
CA ARG A 178 -19.22 -9.36 -6.86
C ARG A 178 -18.65 -10.60 -7.55
N GLN A 179 -17.33 -10.76 -7.54
CA GLN A 179 -16.68 -11.92 -8.16
C GLN A 179 -16.89 -13.22 -7.36
N VAL A 180 -16.92 -13.14 -6.03
CA VAL A 180 -17.30 -14.27 -5.17
C VAL A 180 -18.73 -14.73 -5.49
N ALA A 181 -19.67 -13.80 -5.60
CA ALA A 181 -21.06 -14.10 -5.96
C ALA A 181 -21.17 -14.71 -7.38
N SER A 182 -20.31 -14.29 -8.31
CA SER A 182 -20.24 -14.86 -9.66
C SER A 182 -19.56 -16.24 -9.73
N GLY A 183 -18.94 -16.71 -8.64
CA GLY A 183 -18.25 -17.99 -8.57
C GLY A 183 -16.85 -18.02 -9.17
N THR A 184 -16.31 -16.90 -9.67
CA THR A 184 -14.95 -16.83 -10.22
C THR A 184 -13.87 -16.76 -9.13
N VAL A 185 -14.23 -16.28 -7.93
CA VAL A 185 -13.33 -16.17 -6.77
C VAL A 185 -13.83 -17.01 -5.59
N GLY A 186 -13.02 -17.95 -5.13
CA GLY A 186 -13.20 -18.65 -3.84
C GLY A 186 -12.44 -17.93 -2.73
N MET A 187 -13.15 -17.53 -1.67
CA MET A 187 -12.55 -16.89 -0.49
C MET A 187 -12.25 -17.90 0.63
N PHE A 188 -11.05 -17.82 1.18
CA PHE A 188 -10.56 -18.65 2.27
C PHE A 188 -10.12 -17.78 3.45
N PRO A 189 -11.06 -17.27 4.26
CA PRO A 189 -10.75 -16.52 5.47
C PRO A 189 -10.13 -17.44 6.54
N TYR A 190 -9.54 -16.84 7.58
CA TYR A 190 -8.86 -17.58 8.66
C TYR A 190 -7.86 -18.61 8.17
N THR A 191 -7.15 -18.33 7.07
CA THR A 191 -6.25 -19.30 6.45
C THR A 191 -4.86 -18.71 6.31
N GLU A 192 -3.88 -19.37 6.93
CA GLU A 192 -2.47 -19.01 6.85
C GLU A 192 -1.77 -19.87 5.81
N MET A 193 -0.98 -19.26 4.93
CA MET A 193 -0.04 -19.96 4.06
C MET A 193 1.16 -20.44 4.88
N LEU A 194 1.34 -21.75 5.03
CA LEU A 194 2.48 -22.36 5.72
C LEU A 194 3.72 -22.47 4.83
N ASP A 195 3.53 -22.67 3.52
CA ASP A 195 4.64 -22.91 2.60
C ASP A 195 4.26 -22.69 1.14
N LEU A 196 5.27 -22.46 0.30
CA LEU A 196 5.15 -22.33 -1.16
C LEU A 196 5.57 -23.64 -1.83
N VAL A 197 4.72 -24.18 -2.70
CA VAL A 197 5.01 -25.39 -3.48
C VAL A 197 5.71 -24.99 -4.77
N ILE A 198 6.95 -25.47 -4.94
CA ILE A 198 7.76 -25.25 -6.15
C ILE A 198 7.89 -26.57 -6.91
N VAL A 199 7.62 -26.55 -8.21
CA VAL A 199 7.85 -27.67 -9.13
C VAL A 199 8.60 -27.13 -10.35
N ASN A 200 9.74 -27.73 -10.70
CA ASN A 200 10.58 -27.32 -11.83
C ASN A 200 10.92 -25.81 -11.81
N GLY A 201 11.24 -25.28 -10.62
CA GLY A 201 11.58 -23.87 -10.43
C GLY A 201 10.39 -22.89 -10.54
N GLN A 202 9.15 -23.38 -10.66
CA GLN A 202 7.95 -22.56 -10.75
C GLN A 202 7.06 -22.72 -9.51
N ALA A 203 6.46 -21.63 -9.05
CA ALA A 203 5.42 -21.69 -8.03
C ALA A 203 4.16 -22.37 -8.58
N LYS A 204 3.80 -23.51 -8.00
CA LYS A 204 2.67 -24.35 -8.43
C LYS A 204 1.59 -24.56 -7.37
N GLY A 205 1.68 -23.86 -6.26
CA GLY A 205 0.69 -23.95 -5.21
C GLY A 205 1.18 -23.48 -3.85
N ILE A 206 0.33 -23.66 -2.84
CA ILE A 206 0.63 -23.36 -1.44
C ILE A 206 0.12 -24.47 -0.52
N VAL A 207 0.79 -24.61 0.63
CA VAL A 207 0.28 -25.36 1.78
C VAL A 207 -0.32 -24.35 2.75
N THR A 208 -1.52 -24.62 3.26
CA THR A 208 -2.25 -23.73 4.15
C THR A 208 -2.64 -24.41 5.45
N ARG A 209 -2.97 -23.61 6.46
CA ARG A 209 -3.57 -24.03 7.72
C ARG A 209 -4.76 -23.15 8.04
N ASN A 210 -5.90 -23.78 8.33
CA ASN A 210 -7.05 -23.09 8.89
C ASN A 210 -6.78 -22.74 10.37
N LEU A 211 -6.91 -21.47 10.72
CA LEU A 211 -6.58 -20.94 12.04
C LEU A 211 -7.63 -21.30 13.11
N ARG A 212 -8.82 -21.73 12.72
CA ARG A 212 -9.86 -22.18 13.65
C ARG A 212 -9.78 -23.68 13.91
N SER A 213 -9.73 -24.48 12.85
CA SER A 213 -9.75 -25.95 12.96
C SER A 213 -8.37 -26.59 13.04
N GLY A 214 -7.30 -25.87 12.71
CA GLY A 214 -5.95 -26.43 12.60
C GLY A 214 -5.74 -27.30 11.36
N LYS A 215 -6.78 -27.57 10.56
CA LYS A 215 -6.71 -28.41 9.35
C LYS A 215 -5.70 -27.82 8.37
N MET A 216 -4.80 -28.67 7.87
CA MET A 216 -3.87 -28.33 6.81
C MET A 216 -4.41 -28.77 5.45
N GLU A 217 -4.23 -27.92 4.44
CA GLU A 217 -4.71 -28.17 3.09
C GLU A 217 -3.64 -27.83 2.06
N ARG A 218 -3.77 -28.42 0.87
CA ARG A 218 -2.86 -28.23 -0.26
C ARG A 218 -3.68 -27.65 -1.41
N HIS A 219 -3.19 -26.57 -2.00
CA HIS A 219 -3.83 -25.91 -3.12
C HIS A 219 -2.83 -25.81 -4.27
N ALA A 220 -3.11 -26.45 -5.39
CA ALA A 220 -2.36 -26.28 -6.62
C ALA A 220 -2.81 -25.00 -7.33
N ALA A 221 -1.96 -24.41 -8.19
CA ALA A 221 -2.34 -23.31 -9.08
C ALA A 221 -1.33 -23.14 -10.22
N ASP A 222 -1.75 -22.49 -11.30
CA ASP A 222 -0.87 -22.10 -12.41
C ASP A 222 0.01 -20.89 -12.06
N ALA A 223 -0.47 -20.02 -11.15
CA ALA A 223 0.26 -18.88 -10.63
C ALA A 223 -0.08 -18.59 -9.16
N VAL A 224 0.89 -18.06 -8.41
CA VAL A 224 0.73 -17.62 -7.02
C VAL A 224 1.12 -16.16 -6.89
N VAL A 225 0.21 -15.33 -6.39
CA VAL A 225 0.40 -13.90 -6.11
C VAL A 225 0.49 -13.70 -4.61
N LEU A 226 1.61 -13.18 -4.12
CA LEU A 226 1.79 -12.83 -2.71
C LEU A 226 1.54 -11.33 -2.51
N ALA A 227 0.48 -11.00 -1.78
CA ALA A 227 0.06 -9.65 -1.42
C ALA A 227 -0.18 -9.55 0.10
N SER A 228 0.73 -10.13 0.89
CA SER A 228 0.54 -10.42 2.32
C SER A 228 0.81 -9.24 3.27
N GLY A 229 1.11 -8.05 2.75
CA GLY A 229 1.45 -6.88 3.57
C GLY A 229 2.90 -6.88 4.09
N GLY A 230 3.21 -5.93 4.98
CA GLY A 230 4.56 -5.68 5.50
C GLY A 230 4.97 -6.54 6.71
N TYR A 231 6.10 -6.17 7.32
CA TYR A 231 6.77 -6.87 8.43
C TYR A 231 6.77 -6.07 9.75
N GLY A 232 5.68 -5.36 10.06
CA GLY A 232 5.68 -4.42 11.20
C GLY A 232 5.93 -5.05 12.57
N ASN A 233 5.62 -6.34 12.71
CA ASN A 233 5.81 -7.15 13.92
C ASN A 233 7.27 -7.45 14.28
N VAL A 234 8.26 -7.07 13.45
CA VAL A 234 9.67 -7.14 13.87
C VAL A 234 10.06 -5.96 14.78
N PHE A 235 9.23 -4.93 14.87
CA PHE A 235 9.43 -3.77 15.73
C PHE A 235 8.51 -3.83 16.96
N TYR A 236 9.03 -3.44 18.12
CA TYR A 236 8.24 -3.39 19.35
C TYR A 236 7.10 -2.35 19.27
N LEU A 237 7.39 -1.17 18.72
CA LEU A 237 6.41 -0.13 18.45
C LEU A 237 6.15 0.00 16.94
N SER A 238 4.89 -0.13 16.52
CA SER A 238 4.53 -0.02 15.12
C SER A 238 3.10 0.49 14.91
N THR A 239 2.87 1.26 13.85
CA THR A 239 1.51 1.63 13.40
C THR A 239 0.80 0.47 12.69
N ASN A 240 1.53 -0.58 12.32
CA ASN A 240 1.00 -1.69 11.54
C ASN A 240 0.04 -2.54 12.37
N ALA A 241 -0.98 -3.11 11.70
CA ALA A 241 -1.82 -4.12 12.35
C ALA A 241 -1.01 -5.38 12.66
N ARG A 242 -1.34 -6.09 13.75
CA ARG A 242 -0.65 -7.33 14.19
C ARG A 242 -0.56 -8.42 13.12
N GLY A 243 -1.50 -8.45 12.16
CA GLY A 243 -1.48 -9.38 11.04
C GLY A 243 -0.45 -9.06 9.94
N SER A 244 0.27 -7.93 10.03
CA SER A 244 1.31 -7.53 9.07
C SER A 244 2.62 -8.21 9.45
N ASN A 245 2.72 -9.50 9.12
CA ASN A 245 3.74 -10.39 9.69
C ASN A 245 4.77 -10.95 8.70
N VAL A 246 4.72 -10.56 7.42
CA VAL A 246 5.61 -10.96 6.30
C VAL A 246 5.83 -12.46 6.08
N THR A 247 5.19 -13.34 6.85
CA THR A 247 5.54 -14.76 6.91
C THR A 247 5.44 -15.45 5.55
N ALA A 248 4.40 -15.14 4.75
CA ALA A 248 4.23 -15.68 3.41
C ALA A 248 5.39 -15.31 2.46
N THR A 249 5.80 -14.03 2.46
CA THR A 249 6.93 -13.57 1.62
C THR A 249 8.25 -14.15 2.09
N TYR A 250 8.46 -14.24 3.41
CA TYR A 250 9.65 -14.87 3.98
C TYR A 250 9.72 -16.38 3.68
N ARG A 251 8.58 -17.09 3.70
CA ARG A 251 8.47 -18.50 3.29
C ARG A 251 8.85 -18.66 1.81
N ALA A 252 8.41 -17.76 0.93
CA ALA A 252 8.82 -17.77 -0.47
C ALA A 252 10.33 -17.52 -0.64
N TYR A 253 10.92 -16.62 0.14
CA TYR A 253 12.38 -16.42 0.16
C TYR A 253 13.12 -17.71 0.55
N LYS A 254 12.66 -18.42 1.58
CA LYS A 254 13.21 -19.74 1.96
C LYS A 254 13.10 -20.79 0.85
N ARG A 255 12.19 -20.60 -0.11
CA ARG A 255 12.01 -21.45 -1.30
C ARG A 255 12.78 -20.97 -2.53
N GLY A 256 13.68 -20.00 -2.37
CA GLY A 256 14.60 -19.54 -3.42
C GLY A 256 14.14 -18.28 -4.15
N ALA A 257 13.08 -17.59 -3.69
CA ALA A 257 12.75 -16.26 -4.21
C ALA A 257 13.79 -15.22 -3.74
N LEU A 258 14.04 -14.19 -4.55
CA LEU A 258 14.84 -13.02 -4.13
C LEU A 258 14.06 -12.17 -3.13
N PHE A 259 14.75 -11.60 -2.15
CA PHE A 259 14.18 -10.71 -1.14
C PHE A 259 15.05 -9.45 -1.05
N ALA A 260 14.46 -8.31 -1.38
CA ALA A 260 15.19 -7.05 -1.55
C ALA A 260 14.90 -6.08 -0.40
N ASN A 261 15.93 -5.34 0.00
CA ASN A 261 15.88 -4.19 0.91
C ASN A 261 15.11 -4.42 2.22
N PRO A 262 15.33 -5.54 2.96
CA PRO A 262 14.63 -5.80 4.21
C PRO A 262 14.96 -4.78 5.31
N SER A 263 16.08 -4.08 5.20
CA SER A 263 16.48 -3.02 6.13
C SER A 263 15.85 -1.66 5.84
N PHE A 264 15.14 -1.50 4.71
CA PHE A 264 14.59 -0.21 4.31
C PHE A 264 13.22 -0.04 4.95
N THR A 265 13.23 0.40 6.21
CA THR A 265 12.03 0.66 7.01
C THR A 265 11.78 2.17 7.10
N GLN A 266 10.53 2.58 6.87
CA GLN A 266 10.11 3.96 7.07
C GLN A 266 9.47 4.16 8.45
N ILE A 267 9.88 5.21 9.16
CA ILE A 267 9.31 5.63 10.44
C ILE A 267 8.34 6.77 10.18
N HIS A 268 7.19 6.77 10.87
CA HIS A 268 6.26 7.89 10.83
C HIS A 268 6.53 8.82 12.02
N PRO A 269 6.66 10.14 11.82
CA PRO A 269 7.08 11.07 12.87
C PRO A 269 6.05 11.22 13.99
N THR A 270 4.75 11.13 13.66
CA THR A 270 3.67 11.46 14.59
C THR A 270 2.73 10.28 14.81
N CYS A 271 2.57 9.88 16.07
CA CYS A 271 1.66 8.86 16.53
C CYS A 271 1.15 9.19 17.93
N ILE A 272 -0.02 8.67 18.31
CA ILE A 272 -0.51 8.79 19.68
C ILE A 272 0.44 8.00 20.59
N PRO A 273 0.97 8.61 21.67
CA PRO A 273 1.83 7.92 22.62
C PRO A 273 1.18 6.65 23.20
N VAL A 274 2.01 5.71 23.66
CA VAL A 274 1.53 4.51 24.33
C VAL A 274 0.81 4.87 25.63
N SER A 275 -0.33 4.22 25.89
CA SER A 275 -1.05 4.36 27.16
C SER A 275 -0.63 3.31 28.20
N GLY A 276 0.25 2.37 27.85
CA GLY A 276 0.78 1.35 28.78
C GLY A 276 1.63 0.27 28.08
N ASP A 277 2.29 -0.57 28.88
CA ASP A 277 3.34 -1.51 28.43
C ASP A 277 2.84 -2.68 27.56
N TYR A 278 1.53 -2.93 27.55
CA TYR A 278 0.89 -3.96 26.72
C TYR A 278 0.60 -3.46 25.29
N GLN A 279 0.75 -2.16 25.03
CA GLN A 279 0.46 -1.54 23.75
C GLN A 279 1.71 -1.45 22.85
N SER A 280 1.79 -2.37 21.90
CA SER A 280 2.79 -2.32 20.81
C SER A 280 2.29 -1.65 19.53
N LYS A 281 0.96 -1.63 19.33
CA LYS A 281 0.34 -0.98 18.17
C LYS A 281 0.05 0.49 18.48
N LEU A 282 0.66 1.38 17.71
CA LEU A 282 0.45 2.82 17.81
C LEU A 282 -0.70 3.27 16.89
N THR A 283 -1.46 4.27 17.35
CA THR A 283 -2.46 4.94 16.52
C THR A 283 -1.78 6.05 15.74
N LEU A 284 -1.83 5.95 14.42
CA LEU A 284 -1.29 6.98 13.52
C LEU A 284 -2.05 8.30 13.69
N MET A 285 -1.31 9.40 13.80
CA MET A 285 -1.86 10.74 13.59
C MET A 285 -1.51 11.16 12.16
N SER A 286 -2.53 11.42 11.32
CA SER A 286 -2.35 11.74 9.90
C SER A 286 -1.35 12.88 9.70
N GLU A 287 -0.42 12.70 8.75
CA GLU A 287 0.50 13.78 8.34
C GLU A 287 -0.26 15.05 7.92
N SER A 288 -1.47 14.92 7.38
CA SER A 288 -2.25 16.10 6.99
C SER A 288 -2.48 17.07 8.15
N LEU A 289 -2.39 16.63 9.41
CA LEU A 289 -2.46 17.51 10.58
C LEU A 289 -1.31 18.53 10.63
N ARG A 290 -0.15 18.24 10.02
CA ARG A 290 0.95 19.20 9.93
C ARG A 290 0.71 20.31 8.90
N ASN A 291 -0.26 20.12 7.99
CA ASN A 291 -0.64 21.18 7.07
C ASN A 291 -1.40 22.29 7.83
N ASP A 292 -2.22 21.91 8.82
CA ASP A 292 -3.11 22.83 9.53
C ASP A 292 -2.62 23.15 10.96
N GLY A 293 -1.65 22.39 11.47
CA GLY A 293 -1.14 22.47 12.83
C GLY A 293 0.37 22.72 12.90
N ARG A 294 0.84 23.04 14.11
CA ARG A 294 2.26 23.30 14.39
C ARG A 294 2.84 22.21 15.27
N VAL A 295 4.05 21.77 14.97
CA VAL A 295 4.76 20.75 15.75
C VAL A 295 5.76 21.41 16.69
N TRP A 296 5.72 21.06 17.97
CA TRP A 296 6.64 21.60 18.97
C TRP A 296 7.02 20.56 20.02
N VAL A 297 8.14 20.84 20.68
CA VAL A 297 8.61 20.13 21.89
C VAL A 297 8.92 21.16 22.98
N PRO A 298 8.87 20.79 24.27
CA PRO A 298 9.26 21.71 25.34
C PRO A 298 10.74 22.11 25.18
N LYS A 299 11.07 23.39 25.37
CA LYS A 299 12.47 23.88 25.33
C LYS A 299 13.32 23.26 26.44
N ARG A 300 12.70 23.04 27.61
CA ARG A 300 13.34 22.45 28.79
C ARG A 300 13.05 20.96 28.85
N LYS A 301 14.07 20.15 29.13
CA LYS A 301 13.95 18.68 29.17
C LYS A 301 13.08 18.22 30.34
N GLU A 302 13.06 19.00 31.41
CA GLU A 302 12.30 18.76 32.64
C GLU A 302 10.79 18.83 32.39
N ASP A 303 10.38 19.62 31.39
CA ASP A 303 8.97 19.84 31.05
C ASP A 303 8.40 18.74 30.13
N ARG A 304 9.19 17.74 29.74
CA ARG A 304 8.79 16.69 28.77
C ARG A 304 7.53 15.92 29.15
N PHE A 305 7.18 15.89 30.43
CA PHE A 305 6.01 15.18 30.96
C PHE A 305 4.90 16.11 31.46
N LYS A 306 5.10 17.43 31.38
CA LYS A 306 4.03 18.36 31.75
C LYS A 306 2.87 18.25 30.76
N PRO A 307 1.62 18.43 31.22
CA PRO A 307 0.49 18.57 30.32
C PRO A 307 0.75 19.66 29.27
N PRO A 308 0.53 19.41 27.97
CA PRO A 308 0.83 20.39 26.91
C PRO A 308 0.15 21.76 27.11
N SER A 309 -1.02 21.79 27.76
CA SER A 309 -1.76 23.00 28.10
C SER A 309 -1.07 23.88 29.16
N GLU A 310 -0.17 23.30 29.96
CA GLU A 310 0.56 23.99 31.02
C GLU A 310 1.90 24.58 30.55
N ILE A 311 2.35 24.24 29.34
CA ILE A 311 3.60 24.75 28.77
C ILE A 311 3.28 26.04 28.00
N PRO A 312 3.72 27.22 28.48
CA PRO A 312 3.45 28.50 27.82
C PRO A 312 4.05 28.54 26.41
N GLU A 313 3.44 29.30 25.51
CA GLU A 313 3.89 29.41 24.10
C GLU A 313 5.38 29.78 23.98
N GLY A 314 5.87 30.68 24.83
CA GLY A 314 7.28 31.09 24.86
C GLY A 314 8.26 29.98 25.25
N GLU A 315 7.78 28.92 25.90
CA GLU A 315 8.57 27.75 26.32
C GLU A 315 8.51 26.58 25.32
N ARG A 316 7.80 26.75 24.19
CA ARG A 316 7.69 25.75 23.12
C ARG A 316 8.76 25.98 22.05
N ASP A 317 9.47 24.92 21.65
CA ASP A 317 10.37 24.92 20.49
C ASP A 317 9.66 24.35 19.27
N TYR A 318 9.27 25.23 18.36
CA TYR A 318 8.77 24.89 17.02
C TYR A 318 9.94 24.49 16.13
N TYR A 319 10.54 23.34 16.43
CA TYR A 319 11.84 22.95 15.89
C TYR A 319 11.89 22.86 14.36
N LEU A 320 10.76 22.53 13.70
CA LEU A 320 10.68 22.48 12.24
C LEU A 320 10.75 23.88 11.62
N GLU A 321 10.03 24.84 12.20
CA GLU A 321 10.07 26.24 11.77
C GLU A 321 11.44 26.87 12.02
N ARG A 322 12.10 26.50 13.12
CA ARG A 322 13.46 26.96 13.47
C ARG A 322 14.54 26.35 12.57
N LYS A 323 14.52 25.03 12.35
CA LYS A 323 15.56 24.33 11.57
C LYS A 323 15.34 24.45 10.06
N TYR A 324 14.10 24.54 9.60
CA TYR A 324 13.72 24.55 8.19
C TYR A 324 12.76 25.70 7.87
N PRO A 325 13.20 26.97 8.01
CA PRO A 325 12.32 28.13 7.91
C PRO A 325 11.60 28.25 6.56
N SER A 326 12.18 27.74 5.48
CA SER A 326 11.55 27.75 4.14
C SER A 326 10.40 26.74 3.99
N TYR A 327 10.37 25.67 4.80
CA TYR A 327 9.36 24.61 4.73
C TYR A 327 8.41 24.61 5.94
N GLY A 328 8.90 24.99 7.12
CA GLY A 328 8.17 24.90 8.38
C GLY A 328 7.62 23.49 8.61
N ASN A 329 6.33 23.41 8.96
CA ASN A 329 5.65 22.13 9.25
C ASN A 329 5.46 21.23 8.01
N LEU A 330 5.73 21.74 6.81
CA LEU A 330 5.73 20.98 5.55
C LEU A 330 7.09 20.34 5.23
N ALA A 331 8.06 20.41 6.16
CA ALA A 331 9.34 19.71 6.01
C ALA A 331 9.12 18.20 5.76
N PRO A 332 10.03 17.55 5.01
CA PRO A 332 9.97 16.11 4.76
C PRO A 332 9.84 15.30 6.05
N ARG A 333 9.10 14.18 5.98
CA ARG A 333 8.90 13.28 7.14
C ARG A 333 10.20 12.77 7.73
N ASP A 334 11.17 12.45 6.87
CA ASP A 334 12.47 11.91 7.26
C ASP A 334 13.22 12.86 8.22
N ILE A 335 13.05 14.16 8.00
CA ILE A 335 13.60 15.23 8.82
C ILE A 335 12.77 15.50 10.07
N SER A 336 11.46 15.23 10.00
CA SER A 336 10.50 15.49 11.07
C SER A 336 10.38 14.35 12.10
N SER A 337 11.03 13.20 11.83
CA SER A 337 10.90 11.97 12.64
C SER A 337 11.88 11.90 13.80
#